data_AF-A0A2M8DED4-F1
#
_entry.id   AF-A0A2M8DED4-F1
#
_cell.length_a   1.000
_cell.length_b   1.000
_cell.length_c   1.000
_cell.angle_alpha   90.00
_cell.angle_beta   90.00
_cell.angle_gamma   90.00
#
_symmetry.space_group_name_H-M   'P 1'
#
loop_
_entity.id
_entity.type
_entity.pdbx_description
1 polymer ?
#
loop_
_entity_poly.entity_id
_entity_poly.type
_entity_poly.pdbx_seq_one_letter_code
_entity_poly.pdbx_strand_id
1 'polypeptide(L)'
;MKSFLNNNSEEINSKFSSLRSSINKQRKFALKSRISSQPQATDFEYLLGAFIEMYEPYLKKIVRLLYEKGYAIDVSSGFGSKNAEFQVMTGNFSIDYVTKNKLERIGVKFREYNGSNSLIFWPEEATLESINTIWMKIIEALPNKGKLTAPSTG
;
A
#
# COMPACT_ATOMS: atom_id res chain seq x y z
N MET A 1 14.01 -12.29 -35.69
CA MET A 1 14.09 -12.80 -34.30
C MET A 1 13.06 -12.08 -33.44
N LYS A 2 11.85 -12.65 -33.31
CA LYS A 2 10.80 -12.25 -32.37
C LYS A 2 10.45 -13.53 -31.61
N SER A 3 10.67 -13.59 -30.29
CA SER A 3 9.94 -14.51 -29.38
C SER A 3 10.51 -14.58 -27.94
N PHE A 4 11.78 -14.29 -27.67
CA PHE A 4 12.35 -14.60 -26.34
C PHE A 4 12.10 -13.58 -25.22
N LEU A 5 11.64 -12.35 -25.54
CA LEU A 5 11.40 -11.31 -24.53
C LEU A 5 9.96 -11.30 -23.97
N ASN A 6 8.99 -11.96 -24.64
CA ASN A 6 7.57 -11.83 -24.27
C ASN A 6 7.11 -12.85 -23.21
N ASN A 7 7.70 -14.05 -23.20
CA ASN A 7 7.26 -15.14 -22.31
C ASN A 7 7.59 -14.84 -20.84
N ASN A 8 8.73 -14.19 -20.58
CA ASN A 8 9.17 -13.91 -19.21
C ASN A 8 8.31 -12.83 -18.54
N SER A 9 7.86 -11.81 -19.30
CA SER A 9 6.93 -10.79 -18.81
C SER A 9 5.53 -11.33 -18.58
N GLU A 10 5.03 -12.19 -19.46
CA GLU A 10 3.71 -12.81 -19.30
C GLU A 10 3.66 -13.74 -18.09
N GLU A 11 4.72 -14.53 -17.87
CA GLU A 11 4.83 -15.41 -16.71
C GLU A 11 4.89 -14.63 -15.39
N ILE A 12 5.71 -13.58 -15.33
CA ILE A 12 5.80 -12.69 -14.14
C ILE A 12 4.45 -12.02 -13.86
N ASN A 13 3.78 -11.52 -14.90
CA ASN A 13 2.45 -10.89 -14.75
C ASN A 13 1.38 -11.87 -14.28
N SER A 14 1.45 -13.13 -14.73
CA SER A 14 0.58 -14.21 -14.25
C SER A 14 0.82 -14.52 -12.77
N LYS A 15 2.09 -14.57 -12.34
CA LYS A 15 2.45 -14.77 -10.93
C LYS A 15 1.91 -13.64 -10.04
N PHE A 16 2.11 -12.37 -10.42
CA PHE A 16 1.55 -11.23 -9.71
C PHE A 16 0.02 -11.25 -9.66
N SER A 17 -0.63 -11.58 -10.78
CA SER A 17 -2.10 -11.69 -10.85
C SER A 17 -2.64 -12.79 -9.94
N SER A 18 -1.94 -13.92 -9.86
CA SER A 18 -2.27 -15.04 -8.97
C SER A 18 -2.10 -14.64 -7.51
N LEU A 19 -0.99 -13.99 -7.16
CA LEU A 19 -0.75 -13.47 -5.82
C LEU A 19 -1.83 -12.47 -5.39
N ARG A 20 -2.13 -11.47 -6.22
CA ARG A 20 -3.20 -10.49 -5.99
C ARG A 20 -4.56 -11.17 -5.77
N SER A 21 -4.88 -12.19 -6.56
CA SER A 21 -6.15 -12.92 -6.44
C SER A 21 -6.26 -13.66 -5.11
N SER A 22 -5.18 -14.33 -4.69
CA SER A 22 -5.09 -14.99 -3.38
C SER A 22 -5.29 -13.99 -2.23
N ILE A 23 -4.59 -12.86 -2.28
CA ILE A 23 -4.67 -11.80 -1.27
C ILE A 23 -6.07 -11.19 -1.20
N ASN A 24 -6.70 -10.95 -2.36
CA ASN A 24 -8.08 -10.45 -2.41
C ASN A 24 -9.09 -11.43 -1.82
N LYS A 25 -8.91 -12.74 -2.03
CA LYS A 25 -9.75 -13.77 -1.41
C LYS A 25 -9.63 -13.74 0.12
N GLN A 26 -8.40 -13.64 0.63
CA GLN A 26 -8.14 -13.52 2.08
C GLN A 26 -8.77 -12.25 2.65
N ARG A 27 -8.60 -11.11 1.96
CA ARG A 27 -9.19 -9.82 2.35
C ARG A 27 -10.71 -9.89 2.47
N LYS A 28 -11.39 -10.41 1.44
CA LYS A 28 -12.85 -10.56 1.43
C LYS A 28 -13.35 -11.43 2.58
N PHE A 29 -12.66 -12.55 2.84
CA PHE A 29 -13.00 -13.44 3.95
C PHE A 29 -12.83 -12.74 5.31
N ALA A 30 -11.69 -12.07 5.51
CA ALA A 30 -11.39 -11.35 6.75
C ALA A 30 -12.42 -10.24 7.01
N LEU A 31 -12.76 -9.45 5.99
CA LEU A 31 -13.75 -8.37 6.10
C LEU A 31 -15.15 -8.93 6.43
N LYS A 32 -15.57 -10.02 5.79
CA LYS A 32 -16.85 -10.67 6.10
C LYS A 32 -16.88 -11.15 7.56
N SER A 33 -15.80 -11.79 8.01
CA SER A 33 -15.66 -12.25 9.40
C SER A 33 -15.73 -11.08 10.38
N ARG A 34 -15.00 -9.99 10.11
CA ARG A 34 -14.99 -8.76 10.90
C ARG A 34 -16.40 -8.20 11.08
N ILE A 35 -17.14 -8.01 9.98
CA ILE A 35 -18.51 -7.49 10.02
C ILE A 35 -19.45 -8.39 10.84
N SER A 36 -19.28 -9.72 10.76
CA SER A 36 -20.15 -10.66 11.48
C SER A 36 -19.85 -10.78 12.98
N SER A 37 -18.59 -10.60 13.38
CA SER A 37 -18.12 -10.90 14.75
C SER A 37 -17.90 -9.66 15.58
N GLN A 38 -17.48 -8.56 14.96
CA GLN A 38 -17.12 -7.33 15.64
C GLN A 38 -17.35 -6.14 14.67
N PRO A 39 -18.60 -5.72 14.47
CA PRO A 39 -18.95 -4.69 13.48
C PRO A 39 -18.57 -3.27 13.92
N GLN A 40 -18.16 -3.08 15.18
CA GLN A 40 -17.81 -1.76 15.72
C GLN A 40 -16.35 -1.44 15.44
N ALA A 41 -16.10 -0.24 14.91
CA ALA A 41 -14.76 0.28 14.65
C ALA A 41 -14.01 0.49 15.97
N THR A 42 -12.72 0.14 15.98
CA THR A 42 -11.79 0.57 17.03
C THR A 42 -11.44 2.05 16.86
N ASP A 43 -10.90 2.70 17.89
CA ASP A 43 -10.45 4.10 17.79
C ASP A 43 -9.49 4.33 16.62
N PHE A 44 -8.57 3.38 16.40
CA PHE A 44 -7.66 3.42 15.27
C PHE A 44 -8.39 3.37 13.93
N GLU A 45 -9.37 2.48 13.78
CA GLU A 45 -10.17 2.37 12.55
C GLU A 45 -11.11 3.55 12.34
N TYR A 46 -11.60 4.14 13.43
CA TYR A 46 -12.35 5.40 13.39
C TYR A 46 -11.49 6.53 12.83
N LEU A 47 -10.25 6.65 13.31
CA LEU A 47 -9.29 7.65 12.82
C LEU A 47 -8.83 7.39 11.38
N LEU A 48 -8.80 6.13 10.95
CA LEU A 48 -8.55 5.76 9.56
C LEU A 48 -9.77 5.96 8.65
N GLY A 49 -10.98 6.05 9.21
CA GLY A 49 -12.23 6.03 8.46
C GLY A 49 -12.52 4.68 7.76
N ALA A 50 -11.87 3.59 8.18
CA ALA A 50 -11.98 2.27 7.56
C ALA A 50 -11.59 1.14 8.53
N PHE A 51 -12.23 -0.03 8.38
CA PHE A 51 -11.75 -1.24 9.06
C PHE A 51 -10.38 -1.65 8.53
N ILE A 52 -9.51 -2.15 9.40
CA ILE A 52 -8.16 -2.55 8.98
C ILE A 52 -8.19 -3.74 8.01
N GLU A 53 -9.27 -4.53 8.00
CA GLU A 53 -9.55 -5.60 7.03
C GLU A 53 -9.94 -5.09 5.62
N MET A 54 -10.22 -3.81 5.43
CA MET A 54 -10.47 -3.24 4.10
C MET A 54 -9.18 -3.13 3.27
N TYR A 55 -8.02 -3.09 3.94
CA TYR A 55 -6.71 -3.14 3.32
C TYR A 55 -6.31 -4.59 2.97
N GLU A 56 -5.38 -4.74 2.03
CA GLU A 56 -4.77 -6.04 1.77
C GLU A 56 -4.02 -6.55 3.02
N PRO A 57 -4.13 -7.85 3.38
CA PRO A 57 -3.61 -8.38 4.64
C PRO A 57 -2.17 -8.00 5.00
N TYR A 58 -1.25 -7.96 4.03
CA TYR A 58 0.15 -7.60 4.29
C TYR A 58 0.33 -6.10 4.56
N LEU A 59 -0.60 -5.24 4.11
CA LEU A 59 -0.56 -3.80 4.35
C LEU A 59 -0.96 -3.40 5.77
N LYS A 60 -1.62 -4.27 6.54
CA LYS A 60 -2.12 -3.91 7.89
C LYS A 60 -1.02 -3.34 8.79
N LYS A 61 0.16 -3.96 8.78
CA LYS A 61 1.33 -3.48 9.54
C LYS A 61 1.87 -2.17 8.97
N ILE A 62 1.95 -2.06 7.64
CA ILE A 62 2.46 -0.89 6.93
C ILE A 62 1.59 0.34 7.20
N VAL A 63 0.26 0.18 7.13
CA VAL A 63 -0.71 1.25 7.42
C VAL A 63 -0.56 1.75 8.85
N ARG A 64 -0.37 0.86 9.83
CA ARG A 64 -0.13 1.26 11.23
C ARG A 64 1.15 2.08 11.39
N LEU A 65 2.26 1.60 10.82
CA LEU A 65 3.54 2.31 10.89
C LEU A 65 3.49 3.68 10.21
N LEU A 66 2.79 3.77 9.08
CA LEU A 66 2.60 5.04 8.37
C LEU A 66 1.70 6.00 9.15
N TYR A 67 0.63 5.49 9.77
CA TYR A 67 -0.23 6.27 10.64
C TYR A 67 0.52 6.82 11.87
N GLU A 68 1.38 6.01 12.49
CA GLU A 68 2.25 6.46 13.59
C GLU A 68 3.20 7.59 13.17
N LYS A 69 3.58 7.63 11.89
CA LYS A 69 4.38 8.71 11.29
C LYS A 69 3.54 9.89 10.76
N GLY A 70 2.22 9.88 10.96
CA GLY A 70 1.32 10.96 10.58
C GLY A 70 0.76 10.88 9.15
N TYR A 71 0.82 9.72 8.50
CA TYR A 71 0.27 9.53 7.16
C TYR A 71 -1.08 8.83 7.22
N ALA A 72 -2.06 9.38 6.49
CA ALA A 72 -3.34 8.76 6.22
C ALA A 72 -3.27 8.04 4.87
N ILE A 73 -3.64 6.77 4.86
CA ILE A 73 -3.55 5.88 3.70
C ILE A 73 -4.96 5.49 3.26
N ASP A 74 -5.19 5.41 1.96
CA ASP A 74 -6.47 5.03 1.37
C ASP A 74 -6.56 3.50 1.19
N VAL A 75 -7.77 2.95 1.36
CA VAL A 75 -8.07 1.51 1.23
C VAL A 75 -7.88 0.95 -0.19
N SER A 76 -7.76 1.83 -1.20
CA SER A 76 -7.40 1.48 -2.58
C SER A 76 -5.91 1.13 -2.77
N SER A 77 -5.10 1.29 -1.72
CA SER A 77 -3.67 0.93 -1.72
C SER A 77 -3.45 -0.60 -1.78
N GLY A 78 -2.32 -1.00 -2.36
CA GLY A 78 -1.90 -2.38 -2.56
C GLY A 78 -1.55 -2.66 -4.02
N PHE A 79 -2.00 -3.79 -4.54
CA PHE A 79 -1.83 -4.09 -5.96
C PHE A 79 -2.51 -3.06 -6.86
N GLY A 80 -1.83 -2.67 -7.93
CA GLY A 80 -2.40 -1.83 -8.98
C GLY A 80 -3.72 -2.39 -9.53
N SER A 81 -4.69 -1.50 -9.74
CA SER A 81 -6.06 -1.87 -10.15
C SER A 81 -6.08 -2.69 -11.45
N LYS A 82 -5.58 -2.10 -12.56
CA LYS A 82 -5.53 -2.79 -13.85
C LYS A 82 -4.31 -3.70 -14.00
N ASN A 83 -3.18 -3.35 -13.38
CA ASN A 83 -1.94 -4.10 -13.50
C ASN A 83 -1.44 -4.55 -12.12
N ALA A 84 -1.34 -5.87 -11.93
CA ALA A 84 -0.88 -6.45 -10.66
C ALA A 84 0.66 -6.38 -10.48
N GLU A 85 1.40 -6.03 -11.52
CA GLU A 85 2.86 -5.97 -11.54
C GLU A 85 3.45 -4.83 -10.70
N PHE A 86 2.61 -3.89 -10.24
CA PHE A 86 3.06 -2.77 -9.41
C PHE A 86 2.22 -2.65 -8.14
N GLN A 87 2.84 -2.00 -7.17
CA GLN A 87 2.27 -1.62 -5.90
C GLN A 87 2.00 -0.12 -5.90
N VAL A 88 0.87 0.28 -5.32
CA VAL A 88 0.47 1.68 -5.17
C VAL A 88 0.02 1.93 -3.75
N MET A 89 0.43 3.06 -3.19
CA MET A 89 -0.11 3.54 -1.93
C MET A 89 -0.55 4.96 -2.11
N THR A 90 -1.84 5.18 -1.93
CA THR A 90 -2.48 6.49 -2.05
C THR A 90 -2.69 7.05 -0.66
N GLY A 91 -2.34 8.32 -0.46
CA GLY A 91 -2.44 8.94 0.86
C GLY A 91 -2.07 10.41 0.85
N ASN A 92 -2.02 11.01 2.03
CA ASN A 92 -1.65 12.42 2.24
C ASN A 92 -0.11 12.64 2.20
N PHE A 93 0.53 12.13 1.16
CA PHE A 93 1.97 12.25 0.98
C PHE A 93 2.35 13.68 0.56
N SER A 94 2.54 14.58 1.53
CA SER A 94 3.33 15.81 1.34
C SER A 94 4.80 15.45 1.49
N ILE A 95 5.54 15.40 0.38
CA ILE A 95 6.92 14.93 0.29
C ILE A 95 7.79 16.06 -0.28
N ASP A 96 8.86 16.42 0.42
CA ASP A 96 9.82 17.40 -0.06
C ASP A 96 10.81 16.80 -1.09
N TYR A 97 11.58 17.67 -1.73
CA TYR A 97 12.55 17.24 -2.74
C TYR A 97 13.59 16.24 -2.20
N VAL A 98 14.04 16.41 -0.94
CA VAL A 98 15.03 15.53 -0.30
C VAL A 98 14.47 14.12 -0.13
N THR A 99 13.25 14.01 0.39
CA THR A 99 12.55 12.75 0.61
C THR A 99 12.21 12.09 -0.72
N LYS A 100 11.75 12.87 -1.71
CA LYS A 100 11.48 12.37 -3.07
C LYS A 100 12.73 11.72 -3.67
N ASN A 101 13.89 12.38 -3.59
CA ASN A 101 15.14 11.81 -4.07
C ASN A 101 15.55 10.53 -3.35
N LYS A 102 15.31 10.42 -2.03
CA LYS A 102 15.56 9.18 -1.27
C LYS A 102 14.69 8.03 -1.78
N LEU A 103 13.40 8.31 -2.03
CA LEU A 103 12.45 7.33 -2.54
C LEU A 103 12.79 6.89 -3.99
N GLU A 104 13.16 7.83 -4.85
CA GLU A 104 13.54 7.51 -6.23
C GLU A 104 14.78 6.61 -6.30
N ARG A 105 15.76 6.80 -5.40
CA ARG A 105 16.95 5.95 -5.30
C ARG A 105 16.65 4.50 -4.92
N ILE A 106 15.53 4.23 -4.25
CA ILE A 106 15.06 2.88 -3.92
C ILE A 106 14.01 2.36 -4.92
N GLY A 107 13.88 3.00 -6.09
CA GLY A 107 12.99 2.57 -7.17
C GLY A 107 11.52 2.98 -7.00
N VAL A 108 11.23 3.91 -6.09
CA VAL A 108 9.86 4.34 -5.79
C VAL A 108 9.57 5.65 -6.50
N LYS A 109 8.49 5.65 -7.28
CA LYS A 109 8.00 6.83 -8.01
C LYS A 109 6.94 7.54 -7.19
N PHE A 110 7.07 8.85 -7.08
CA PHE A 110 6.02 9.73 -6.58
C PHE A 110 5.13 10.17 -7.74
N ARG A 111 3.82 9.97 -7.62
CA ARG A 111 2.84 10.39 -8.62
C ARG A 111 1.79 11.27 -7.96
N GLU A 112 1.58 12.43 -8.53
CA GLU A 112 0.44 13.29 -8.26
C GLU A 112 -0.58 13.11 -9.39
N TYR A 113 -1.83 12.78 -9.05
CA TYR A 113 -2.90 12.63 -10.01
C TYR A 113 -4.22 13.10 -9.41
N ASN A 114 -4.84 14.11 -10.02
CA ASN A 114 -6.11 14.70 -9.59
C ASN A 114 -6.14 15.11 -8.10
N GLY A 115 -5.04 15.67 -7.59
CA GLY A 115 -4.92 16.09 -6.19
C GLY A 115 -4.62 14.96 -5.20
N SER A 116 -4.52 13.71 -5.68
CA SER A 116 -4.08 12.57 -4.87
C SER A 116 -2.60 12.27 -5.10
N ASN A 117 -1.88 12.04 -4.00
CA ASN A 117 -0.48 11.66 -4.03
C ASN A 117 -0.32 10.17 -3.77
N SER A 118 0.48 9.53 -4.61
CA SER A 118 0.72 8.10 -4.54
C SER A 118 2.20 7.74 -4.63
N LEU A 119 2.59 6.74 -3.84
CA LEU A 119 3.88 6.06 -3.95
C LEU A 119 3.71 4.78 -4.77
N ILE A 120 4.53 4.60 -5.79
CA ILE A 120 4.41 3.50 -6.75
C ILE A 120 5.75 2.80 -6.93
N PHE A 121 5.77 1.48 -6.93
CA PHE A 121 6.96 0.69 -7.28
C PHE A 121 6.59 -0.64 -7.94
N TRP A 122 7.58 -1.26 -8.59
CA TRP A 122 7.49 -2.56 -9.24
C TRP A 122 8.40 -3.53 -8.50
N PRO A 123 7.86 -4.50 -7.74
CA PRO A 123 8.67 -5.51 -7.08
C PRO A 123 9.40 -6.36 -8.14
N GLU A 124 10.62 -6.78 -7.84
CA GLU A 124 11.39 -7.66 -8.73
C GLU A 124 10.78 -9.07 -8.80
N GLU A 125 10.15 -9.51 -7.71
CA GLU A 125 9.54 -10.83 -7.60
C GLU A 125 8.09 -10.74 -7.16
N ALA A 126 7.27 -11.68 -7.66
CA ALA A 126 5.88 -11.84 -7.27
C ALA A 126 5.72 -12.54 -5.90
N THR A 127 6.39 -12.01 -4.88
CA THR A 127 6.36 -12.52 -3.50
C THR A 127 6.01 -11.41 -2.52
N LEU A 128 5.34 -11.74 -1.42
CA LEU A 128 5.04 -10.78 -0.36
C LEU A 128 6.31 -10.27 0.32
N GLU A 129 7.38 -11.06 0.35
CA GLU A 129 8.67 -10.67 0.91
C GLU A 129 9.32 -9.54 0.10
N SER A 130 9.37 -9.67 -1.22
CA SER A 130 9.87 -8.63 -2.12
C SER A 130 9.06 -7.34 -1.98
N ILE A 131 7.72 -7.44 -1.95
CA ILE A 131 6.81 -6.31 -1.76
C ILE A 131 7.05 -5.63 -0.39
N ASN A 132 7.06 -6.40 0.70
CA ASN A 132 7.21 -5.86 2.04
C ASN A 132 8.57 -5.21 2.26
N THR A 133 9.63 -5.77 1.69
CA THR A 133 10.98 -5.21 1.78
C THR A 133 11.01 -3.78 1.25
N ILE A 134 10.37 -3.51 0.11
CA ILE A 134 10.30 -2.16 -0.46
C ILE A 134 9.42 -1.25 0.41
N TRP A 135 8.26 -1.73 0.89
CA TRP A 135 7.44 -0.94 1.80
C TRP A 135 8.16 -0.53 3.08
N MET A 136 8.98 -1.42 3.67
CA MET A 136 9.78 -1.07 4.84
C MET A 136 10.82 0.00 4.54
N LYS A 137 11.52 -0.10 3.40
CA LYS A 137 12.46 0.94 2.94
C LYS A 137 11.75 2.30 2.73
N ILE A 138 10.52 2.29 2.21
CA ILE A 138 9.70 3.49 2.07
C ILE A 138 9.39 4.09 3.44
N ILE A 139 8.93 3.29 4.40
CA ILE A 139 8.63 3.74 5.76
C ILE A 139 9.87 4.38 6.40
N GLU A 140 11.06 3.80 6.23
CA GLU A 140 12.32 4.36 6.73
C GLU A 140 12.68 5.68 6.06
N ALA A 141 12.48 5.80 4.74
CA ALA A 141 12.80 7.00 3.98
C ALA A 141 11.88 8.19 4.28
N LEU A 142 10.61 7.94 4.61
CA LEU A 142 9.63 8.98 4.88
C LEU A 142 9.95 9.72 6.19
N PRO A 143 9.78 11.06 6.26
CA PRO A 143 9.92 11.79 7.51
C PRO A 143 8.81 11.42 8.48
N ASN A 144 9.09 11.51 9.78
CA ASN A 144 8.07 11.42 10.81
C ASN A 144 7.36 12.79 10.93
N LYS A 145 6.05 12.85 10.66
CA LYS A 145 5.25 14.08 10.79
C LYS A 145 4.65 14.25 12.19
N GLY A 146 4.88 13.29 13.08
CA GLY A 146 4.13 13.13 14.31
C GLY A 146 2.75 12.54 14.05
N LYS A 147 2.16 11.89 15.05
CA LYS A 147 0.84 11.28 14.93
C LYS A 147 -0.20 12.36 14.63
N LEU A 148 -1.07 12.12 13.64
CA LEU A 148 -2.28 12.92 13.45
C LEU A 148 -3.14 12.72 14.70
N THR A 149 -3.21 13.75 15.55
CA THR A 149 -4.16 13.80 16.66
C THR A 149 -5.50 14.26 16.11
N ALA A 150 -6.60 13.67 16.58
CA ALA A 150 -7.93 14.19 16.30
C ALA A 150 -8.03 15.65 16.80
N PRO A 151 -8.90 16.50 16.22
CA PRO A 151 -9.12 17.83 16.76
C PRO A 151 -9.57 17.72 18.21
N SER A 152 -9.05 18.59 19.08
CA SER A 152 -9.68 18.82 20.39
C SER A 152 -11.11 19.28 20.13
N THR A 153 -12.10 18.48 20.53
CA THR A 153 -13.49 18.92 20.59
C THR A 153 -13.54 20.12 21.54
N GLY A 154 -13.72 21.31 20.97
CA GLY A 154 -14.15 22.50 21.72
C GLY A 154 -15.61 22.40 22.09
#